data_AF-A0A974HEC6-F1
#
_entry.id   AF-A0A974HEC6-F1
#
_cell.length_a   1.000
_cell.length_b   1.000
_cell.length_c   1.000
_cell.angle_alpha   90.00
_cell.angle_beta   90.00
_cell.angle_gamma   90.00
#
_symmetry.space_group_name_H-M   'P 1'
#
loop_
_entity.id
_entity.type
_entity.pdbx_description
1 polymer ?
#
loop_
_entity_poly.entity_id
_entity_poly.type
_entity_poly.pdbx_seq_one_letter_code
_entity_poly.pdbx_strand_id
1 'polypeptide(L)'
;IESWMFYMNKTHHDLVSLFTIGKSYEGRSLYVLKLGKDTNSYKKAVWMDCGMHAREWIGPAFCQWFVKEAINSYNTDPAMKKILNLLYIYVMPVFNVDGYDFSWHSDRFWRKTRSKNTRHQCYGVDANRNWKVHWSDEGASLNPCDNTYCGPFAESEPEVKAVAQFLYKQRKHVRAYMSFHAYAQMLLYPYSYQYGTIPNFSCVESAAHNAVLAIHSAYGITYKHGPASSTLYLTSGSSMDWAYNNGIPYAYAFELRDTGYYGFLLPEGLIKPTCVETMLAVKNITMHALKKCR
;
A
#
# COMPACT_ATOMS: atom_id res chain seq x y z
N ILE A 1 -2.81 -16.19 -5.86
CA ILE A 1 -3.48 -14.87 -5.67
C ILE A 1 -4.29 -14.48 -6.91
N GLU A 2 -3.72 -14.55 -8.11
CA GLU A 2 -4.44 -14.18 -9.35
C GLU A 2 -5.77 -14.93 -9.56
N SER A 3 -5.76 -16.26 -9.49
CA SER A 3 -6.98 -17.07 -9.60
C SER A 3 -8.03 -16.71 -8.53
N TRP A 4 -7.59 -16.31 -7.34
CA TRP A 4 -8.49 -15.83 -6.27
C TRP A 4 -9.13 -14.49 -6.66
N MET A 5 -8.41 -13.55 -7.26
CA MET A 5 -9.00 -12.29 -7.75
C MET A 5 -10.08 -12.54 -8.80
N PHE A 6 -9.83 -13.46 -9.74
CA PHE A 6 -10.84 -13.85 -10.73
C PHE A 6 -12.08 -14.48 -10.08
N TYR A 7 -11.87 -15.34 -9.07
CA TYR A 7 -12.96 -15.92 -8.30
C TYR A 7 -13.79 -14.84 -7.60
N MET A 8 -13.16 -13.91 -6.89
CA MET A 8 -13.86 -12.84 -6.16
C MET A 8 -14.67 -11.94 -7.10
N ASN A 9 -14.13 -11.58 -8.27
CA ASN A 9 -14.83 -10.83 -9.31
C ASN A 9 -16.04 -11.60 -9.87
N LYS A 10 -15.89 -12.91 -10.09
CA LYS A 10 -16.96 -13.76 -10.64
C LYS A 10 -18.11 -13.96 -9.63
N THR A 11 -17.80 -14.22 -8.38
CA THR A 11 -18.81 -14.60 -7.36
C THR A 11 -19.44 -13.40 -6.65
N HIS A 12 -18.80 -12.22 -6.66
CA HIS A 12 -19.29 -11.01 -5.97
C HIS A 12 -19.33 -9.79 -6.90
N HIS A 13 -19.74 -10.00 -8.16
CA HIS A 13 -19.76 -8.98 -9.21
C HIS A 13 -20.59 -7.73 -8.88
N ASP A 14 -21.48 -7.81 -7.89
CA ASP A 14 -22.29 -6.69 -7.43
C ASP A 14 -21.53 -5.72 -6.51
N LEU A 15 -20.38 -6.13 -5.99
CA LEU A 15 -19.49 -5.34 -5.12
C LEU A 15 -18.05 -5.29 -5.60
N VAL A 16 -17.62 -6.22 -6.47
CA VAL A 16 -16.23 -6.38 -6.89
C VAL A 16 -16.14 -6.29 -8.41
N SER A 17 -15.22 -5.48 -8.89
CA SER A 17 -14.77 -5.49 -10.29
C SER A 17 -13.26 -5.69 -10.35
N LEU A 18 -12.77 -6.43 -11.34
CA LEU A 18 -11.35 -6.67 -11.58
C LEU A 18 -10.93 -6.03 -12.91
N PHE A 19 -9.80 -5.32 -12.90
CA PHE A 19 -9.21 -4.76 -14.10
C PHE A 19 -7.68 -4.76 -13.99
N THR A 20 -6.99 -4.50 -15.10
CA THR A 20 -5.54 -4.34 -15.13
C THR A 20 -5.16 -2.89 -15.43
N ILE A 21 -4.07 -2.43 -14.83
CA ILE A 21 -3.52 -1.08 -15.03
C ILE A 21 -2.22 -1.06 -15.85
N GLY A 22 -1.71 -2.24 -16.22
CA GLY A 22 -0.44 -2.37 -16.93
C GLY A 22 0.14 -3.77 -16.82
N LYS A 23 1.42 -3.90 -17.16
CA LYS A 23 2.20 -5.12 -17.02
C LYS A 23 3.49 -4.85 -16.25
N SER A 24 3.96 -5.86 -15.54
CA SER A 24 5.28 -5.86 -14.89
C SER A 24 6.42 -5.95 -15.91
N TYR A 25 7.66 -5.86 -15.45
CA TYR A 25 8.83 -5.99 -16.31
C TYR A 25 8.87 -7.33 -17.07
N GLU A 26 8.56 -8.44 -16.39
CA GLU A 26 8.52 -9.78 -16.98
C GLU A 26 7.17 -10.09 -17.67
N GLY A 27 6.27 -9.10 -17.80
CA GLY A 27 5.07 -9.18 -18.62
C GLY A 27 3.82 -9.71 -17.92
N ARG A 28 3.83 -9.90 -16.60
CA ARG A 28 2.65 -10.29 -15.80
C ARG A 28 1.68 -9.12 -15.66
N SER A 29 0.39 -9.40 -15.69
CA SER A 29 -0.64 -8.36 -15.55
C SER A 29 -0.67 -7.76 -14.15
N LEU A 30 -0.77 -6.42 -14.07
CA LEU A 30 -0.91 -5.68 -12.82
C LEU A 30 -2.40 -5.51 -12.52
N TYR A 31 -2.93 -6.39 -11.67
CA TYR A 31 -4.35 -6.47 -11.34
C TYR A 31 -4.75 -5.58 -10.17
N VAL A 32 -5.93 -4.96 -10.29
CA VAL A 32 -6.56 -4.15 -9.26
C VAL A 32 -8.02 -4.58 -9.10
N LEU A 33 -8.42 -4.81 -7.84
CA LEU A 33 -9.82 -5.01 -7.46
C LEU A 33 -10.43 -3.65 -7.10
N LYS A 34 -11.56 -3.29 -7.71
CA LYS A 34 -12.41 -2.18 -7.29
C LYS A 34 -13.55 -2.73 -6.45
N LEU A 35 -13.59 -2.37 -5.18
CA LEU A 35 -14.65 -2.72 -4.25
C LEU A 35 -15.62 -1.55 -4.08
N GLY A 36 -16.91 -1.84 -3.98
CA GLY A 36 -17.97 -0.87 -3.69
C GLY A 36 -19.20 -1.10 -4.54
N LYS A 37 -20.37 -0.75 -4.01
CA LYS A 37 -21.64 -0.92 -4.73
C LYS A 37 -21.64 0.00 -5.94
N ASP A 38 -21.96 -0.50 -7.14
CA ASP A 38 -22.20 0.41 -8.25
C ASP A 38 -23.60 1.03 -8.09
N THR A 39 -23.64 2.35 -7.95
CA THR A 39 -24.89 3.11 -7.78
C THR A 39 -25.06 4.17 -8.85
N ASN A 40 -24.29 4.11 -9.96
CA ASN A 40 -24.27 5.11 -11.04
C ASN A 40 -24.04 6.55 -10.56
N SER A 41 -23.55 6.73 -9.33
CA SER A 41 -23.19 8.02 -8.76
C SER A 41 -21.68 8.15 -8.71
N TYR A 42 -21.22 9.37 -8.89
CA TYR A 42 -19.82 9.70 -8.80
C TYR A 42 -19.34 9.57 -7.33
N LYS A 43 -18.44 8.62 -7.05
CA LYS A 43 -17.92 8.31 -5.69
C LYS A 43 -16.48 8.77 -5.52
N LYS A 44 -16.14 9.13 -4.28
CA LYS A 44 -14.74 9.25 -3.87
C LYS A 44 -14.12 7.85 -3.76
N ALA A 45 -12.79 7.80 -3.72
CA ALA A 45 -12.07 6.54 -3.70
C ALA A 45 -10.98 6.49 -2.63
N VAL A 46 -10.59 5.28 -2.27
CA VAL A 46 -9.42 4.95 -1.48
C VAL A 46 -8.56 4.01 -2.31
N TRP A 47 -7.25 4.22 -2.29
CA TRP A 47 -6.28 3.30 -2.88
C TRP A 47 -5.55 2.55 -1.78
N MET A 48 -5.42 1.23 -1.94
CA MET A 48 -4.68 0.32 -1.09
C MET A 48 -3.78 -0.55 -1.96
N ASP A 49 -2.48 -0.55 -1.70
CA ASP A 49 -1.55 -1.48 -2.35
C ASP A 49 -0.70 -2.24 -1.34
N CYS A 50 -0.34 -3.46 -1.70
CA CYS A 50 0.44 -4.38 -0.89
C CYS A 50 1.55 -5.02 -1.73
N GLY A 51 2.61 -5.49 -1.07
CA GLY A 51 3.66 -6.27 -1.74
C GLY A 51 4.48 -5.46 -2.74
N MET A 52 4.74 -4.18 -2.44
CA MET A 52 5.69 -3.36 -3.19
C MET A 52 7.12 -3.88 -3.03
N HIS A 53 7.46 -4.33 -1.82
CA HIS A 53 8.64 -5.14 -1.58
C HIS A 53 8.26 -6.61 -1.54
N ALA A 54 8.98 -7.42 -2.32
CA ALA A 54 8.62 -8.81 -2.58
C ALA A 54 8.56 -9.72 -1.34
N ARG A 55 9.55 -9.61 -0.45
CA ARG A 55 9.68 -10.44 0.77
C ARG A 55 8.66 -10.16 1.88
N GLU A 56 7.88 -9.08 1.79
CA GLU A 56 6.97 -8.62 2.85
C GLU A 56 5.60 -9.32 2.74
N TRP A 57 5.61 -10.66 2.85
CA TRP A 57 4.47 -11.53 2.52
C TRP A 57 3.18 -11.26 3.30
N ILE A 58 3.27 -10.67 4.50
CA ILE A 58 2.10 -10.29 5.28
C ILE A 58 1.27 -9.19 4.61
N GLY A 59 1.88 -8.32 3.78
CA GLY A 59 1.18 -7.30 3.01
C GLY A 59 0.17 -7.92 2.04
N PRO A 60 0.58 -8.72 1.04
CA PRO A 60 -0.34 -9.41 0.14
C PRO A 60 -1.37 -10.30 0.84
N ALA A 61 -1.01 -10.94 1.97
CA ALA A 61 -1.96 -11.68 2.79
C ALA A 61 -3.04 -10.76 3.39
N PHE A 62 -2.66 -9.58 3.90
CA PHE A 62 -3.60 -8.58 4.39
C PHE A 62 -4.52 -8.04 3.30
N CYS A 63 -4.01 -7.66 2.13
CA CYS A 63 -4.88 -7.19 1.04
C CYS A 63 -5.93 -8.23 0.64
N GLN A 64 -5.58 -9.53 0.62
CA GLN A 64 -6.55 -10.61 0.37
C GLN A 64 -7.59 -10.72 1.49
N TRP A 65 -7.13 -10.68 2.74
CA TRP A 65 -8.00 -10.73 3.93
C TRP A 65 -8.97 -9.55 3.95
N PHE A 66 -8.48 -8.34 3.70
CA PHE A 66 -9.28 -7.12 3.64
C PHE A 66 -10.43 -7.26 2.64
N VAL A 67 -10.16 -7.72 1.41
CA VAL A 67 -11.19 -7.90 0.38
C VAL A 67 -12.24 -8.90 0.83
N LYS A 68 -11.81 -10.07 1.34
CA LYS A 68 -12.72 -11.11 1.84
C LYS A 68 -13.62 -10.56 2.95
N GLU A 69 -13.06 -9.92 3.96
CA GLU A 69 -13.82 -9.43 5.10
C GLU A 69 -14.70 -8.22 4.76
N ALA A 70 -14.26 -7.33 3.87
CA ALA A 70 -15.08 -6.20 3.41
C ALA A 70 -16.37 -6.67 2.73
N ILE A 71 -16.29 -7.75 1.93
CA ILE A 71 -17.46 -8.34 1.25
C ILE A 71 -18.34 -9.08 2.26
N ASN A 72 -17.75 -9.94 3.09
CA ASN A 72 -18.50 -10.75 4.06
C ASN A 72 -19.23 -9.88 5.10
N SER A 73 -18.63 -8.76 5.49
CA SER A 73 -19.20 -7.85 6.49
C SER A 73 -20.09 -6.76 5.89
N TYR A 74 -20.23 -6.65 4.57
CA TYR A 74 -21.00 -5.57 3.93
C TYR A 74 -22.44 -5.45 4.43
N ASN A 75 -23.11 -6.58 4.71
CA ASN A 75 -24.50 -6.57 5.19
C ASN A 75 -24.64 -6.57 6.72
N THR A 76 -23.57 -6.83 7.46
CA THR A 76 -23.60 -7.03 8.93
C THR A 76 -22.88 -5.93 9.71
N ASP A 77 -21.91 -5.25 9.10
CA ASP A 77 -21.15 -4.15 9.69
C ASP A 77 -21.60 -2.81 9.10
N PRO A 78 -22.32 -1.97 9.88
CA PRO A 78 -22.81 -0.68 9.39
C PRO A 78 -21.70 0.25 8.88
N ALA A 79 -20.49 0.17 9.44
CA ALA A 79 -19.38 0.99 9.01
C ALA A 79 -18.88 0.52 7.64
N MET A 80 -18.69 -0.79 7.45
CA MET A 80 -18.27 -1.33 6.16
C MET A 80 -19.33 -1.09 5.07
N LYS A 81 -20.61 -1.30 5.40
CA LYS A 81 -21.74 -0.98 4.51
C LYS A 81 -21.68 0.46 4.04
N LYS A 82 -21.49 1.40 4.97
CA LYS A 82 -21.39 2.83 4.66
C LYS A 82 -20.18 3.14 3.79
N ILE A 83 -19.02 2.55 4.09
CA ILE A 83 -17.80 2.71 3.29
C ILE A 83 -18.05 2.26 1.85
N LEU A 84 -18.49 1.02 1.62
CA LEU A 84 -18.68 0.46 0.27
C LEU A 84 -19.85 1.08 -0.50
N ASN A 85 -20.79 1.73 0.20
CA ASN A 85 -21.84 2.51 -0.45
C ASN A 85 -21.39 3.92 -0.88
N LEU A 86 -20.46 4.54 -0.15
CA LEU A 86 -20.03 5.93 -0.41
C LEU A 86 -18.69 6.04 -1.14
N LEU A 87 -17.88 5.00 -1.11
CA LEU A 87 -16.53 4.96 -1.66
C LEU A 87 -16.33 3.78 -2.59
N TYR A 88 -15.42 3.96 -3.54
CA TYR A 88 -14.70 2.84 -4.13
C TYR A 88 -13.41 2.60 -3.37
N ILE A 89 -13.06 1.34 -3.15
CA ILE A 89 -11.74 0.95 -2.63
C ILE A 89 -11.02 0.18 -3.73
N TYR A 90 -9.96 0.77 -4.26
CA TYR A 90 -9.06 0.09 -5.18
C TYR A 90 -8.01 -0.66 -4.35
N VAL A 91 -7.93 -1.97 -4.53
CA VAL A 91 -6.99 -2.84 -3.83
C VAL A 91 -6.09 -3.50 -4.87
N MET A 92 -4.78 -3.28 -4.76
CA MET A 92 -3.75 -3.97 -5.54
C MET A 92 -3.01 -4.95 -4.61
N PRO A 93 -3.38 -6.25 -4.58
CA PRO A 93 -2.85 -7.18 -3.59
C PRO A 93 -1.35 -7.47 -3.74
N VAL A 94 -0.81 -7.38 -4.95
CA VAL A 94 0.60 -7.58 -5.24
C VAL A 94 1.05 -6.51 -6.22
N PHE A 95 1.78 -5.53 -5.73
CA PHE A 95 2.34 -4.44 -6.53
C PHE A 95 3.50 -4.95 -7.39
N ASN A 96 4.48 -5.60 -6.77
CA ASN A 96 5.68 -6.12 -7.40
C ASN A 96 5.50 -7.62 -7.69
N VAL A 97 4.70 -7.94 -8.72
CA VAL A 97 4.32 -9.32 -9.05
C VAL A 97 5.51 -10.21 -9.43
N ASP A 98 6.51 -9.65 -10.12
CA ASP A 98 7.70 -10.40 -10.52
C ASP A 98 8.62 -10.68 -9.33
N GLY A 99 8.86 -9.66 -8.50
CA GLY A 99 9.65 -9.84 -7.29
C GLY A 99 8.97 -10.81 -6.32
N TYR A 100 7.64 -10.71 -6.16
CA TYR A 100 6.87 -11.62 -5.31
C TYR A 100 7.04 -13.07 -5.78
N ASP A 101 6.85 -13.34 -7.08
CA ASP A 101 7.08 -14.67 -7.66
C ASP A 101 8.52 -15.17 -7.43
N PHE A 102 9.51 -14.31 -7.62
CA PHE A 102 10.91 -14.63 -7.37
C PHE A 102 11.18 -14.98 -5.89
N SER A 103 10.45 -14.36 -4.96
CA SER A 103 10.57 -14.68 -3.52
C SER A 103 10.03 -16.05 -3.12
N TRP A 104 9.13 -16.62 -3.93
CA TRP A 104 8.63 -17.98 -3.72
C TRP A 104 9.55 -19.04 -4.31
N HIS A 105 10.20 -18.73 -5.44
CA HIS A 105 10.86 -19.75 -6.26
C HIS A 105 12.39 -19.65 -6.28
N SER A 106 12.97 -18.57 -5.78
CA SER A 106 14.42 -18.35 -5.89
C SER A 106 15.05 -17.73 -4.65
N ASP A 107 14.61 -16.53 -4.25
CA ASP A 107 15.20 -15.83 -3.10
C ASP A 107 14.12 -15.23 -2.20
N ARG A 108 13.84 -15.92 -1.09
CA ARG A 108 12.86 -15.52 -0.10
C ARG A 108 13.05 -14.10 0.43
N PHE A 109 14.27 -13.58 0.44
CA PHE A 109 14.60 -12.26 0.95
C PHE A 109 14.74 -11.20 -0.15
N TRP A 110 14.37 -11.53 -1.38
CA TRP A 110 14.32 -10.58 -2.48
C TRP A 110 13.34 -9.43 -2.16
N ARG A 111 13.76 -8.20 -2.46
CA ARG A 111 12.99 -6.98 -2.14
C ARG A 111 12.51 -6.26 -3.40
N LYS A 112 13.42 -6.08 -4.36
CA LYS A 112 13.30 -5.17 -5.50
C LYS A 112 12.36 -5.71 -6.59
N THR A 113 12.11 -4.92 -7.62
CA THR A 113 11.53 -5.41 -8.89
C THR A 113 12.47 -6.42 -9.57
N ARG A 114 12.13 -6.88 -10.79
CA ARG A 114 12.95 -7.81 -11.58
C ARG A 114 13.51 -7.21 -12.87
N SER A 115 13.50 -5.88 -13.01
CA SER A 115 14.09 -5.20 -14.15
C SER A 115 15.58 -5.52 -14.29
N LYS A 116 16.03 -5.81 -15.52
CA LYS A 116 17.43 -6.12 -15.78
C LYS A 116 18.23 -4.83 -15.97
N ASN A 117 19.27 -4.65 -15.18
CA ASN A 117 20.31 -3.68 -15.52
C ASN A 117 21.27 -4.34 -16.53
N THR A 118 21.48 -3.76 -17.71
CA THR A 118 22.35 -4.37 -18.73
C THR A 118 23.82 -4.01 -18.57
N ARG A 119 24.12 -2.93 -17.84
CA ARG A 119 25.49 -2.46 -17.58
C ARG A 119 26.12 -3.14 -16.38
N HIS A 120 25.31 -3.53 -15.40
CA HIS A 120 25.72 -4.23 -14.19
C HIS A 120 24.99 -5.57 -14.14
N GLN A 121 25.64 -6.66 -13.71
CA GLN A 121 25.00 -7.98 -13.56
C GLN A 121 24.04 -8.05 -12.34
N CYS A 122 23.28 -6.99 -12.11
CA CYS A 122 22.37 -6.80 -10.98
C CYS A 122 20.95 -6.55 -11.49
N TYR A 123 19.96 -6.96 -10.69
CA TYR A 123 18.55 -6.91 -11.06
C TYR A 123 17.77 -6.07 -10.06
N GLY A 124 16.72 -5.44 -10.56
CA GLY A 124 15.69 -4.79 -9.79
C GLY A 124 16.04 -3.41 -9.28
N VAL A 125 14.99 -2.63 -9.10
CA VAL A 125 14.95 -1.31 -8.46
C VAL A 125 14.12 -1.41 -7.18
N ASP A 126 14.47 -0.65 -6.16
CA ASP A 126 13.59 -0.47 -5.02
C ASP A 126 12.38 0.36 -5.46
N ALA A 127 11.23 -0.30 -5.61
CA ALA A 127 9.99 0.32 -6.06
C ALA A 127 9.56 1.48 -5.16
N ASN A 128 9.95 1.51 -3.88
CA ASN A 128 9.65 2.62 -2.96
C ASN A 128 10.78 3.66 -2.85
N ARG A 129 11.67 3.69 -3.85
CA ARG A 129 12.65 4.78 -4.11
C ARG A 129 12.52 5.34 -5.53
N ASN A 130 11.60 4.81 -6.33
CA ASN A 130 11.49 5.08 -7.75
C ASN A 130 10.41 6.13 -8.10
N TRP A 131 9.69 6.70 -7.14
CA TRP A 131 8.60 7.63 -7.44
C TRP A 131 9.13 9.03 -7.78
N LYS A 132 8.40 9.77 -8.64
CA LYS A 132 8.78 11.14 -9.07
C LYS A 132 8.47 12.19 -8.00
N VAL A 133 9.15 12.08 -6.85
CA VAL A 133 9.11 13.02 -5.73
C VAL A 133 10.49 13.00 -5.08
N HIS A 134 11.23 14.10 -5.18
CA HIS A 134 12.60 14.19 -4.63
C HIS A 134 13.51 13.02 -5.05
N TRP A 135 13.31 12.49 -6.27
CA TRP A 135 13.88 11.20 -6.68
C TRP A 135 15.41 11.20 -6.63
N SER A 136 15.97 10.15 -6.02
CA SER A 136 17.41 9.95 -5.88
C SER A 136 18.15 10.99 -5.02
N ASP A 137 17.43 11.67 -4.12
CA ASP A 137 18.02 12.45 -3.03
C ASP A 137 18.46 11.50 -1.88
N GLU A 138 18.25 11.86 -0.62
CA GLU A 138 18.69 11.06 0.53
C GLU A 138 17.93 9.72 0.69
N GLY A 139 18.58 8.73 1.30
CA GLY A 139 18.00 7.43 1.63
C GLY A 139 17.76 6.49 0.44
N ALA A 140 18.31 6.80 -0.73
CA ALA A 140 18.30 5.96 -1.93
C ALA A 140 19.73 5.76 -2.47
N SER A 141 19.95 4.70 -3.25
CA SER A 141 21.26 4.42 -3.85
C SER A 141 21.21 4.55 -5.37
N LEU A 142 22.32 5.00 -5.97
CA LEU A 142 22.56 4.98 -7.41
C LEU A 142 23.24 3.68 -7.88
N ASN A 143 23.72 2.83 -6.96
CA ASN A 143 24.35 1.56 -7.29
C ASN A 143 23.27 0.51 -7.61
N PRO A 144 23.23 -0.05 -8.84
CA PRO A 144 22.21 -1.03 -9.25
C PRO A 144 22.16 -2.31 -8.41
N CYS A 145 23.24 -2.62 -7.70
CA CYS A 145 23.32 -3.82 -6.86
C CYS A 145 22.78 -3.60 -5.44
N ASP A 146 22.56 -2.35 -5.02
CA ASP A 146 22.03 -2.05 -3.70
C ASP A 146 20.53 -2.37 -3.59
N ASN A 147 20.10 -2.75 -2.39
CA ASN A 147 18.70 -3.02 -2.08
C ASN A 147 17.79 -1.79 -2.13
N THR A 148 18.39 -0.59 -2.04
CA THR A 148 17.72 0.72 -2.09
C THR A 148 17.99 1.45 -3.40
N TYR A 149 18.41 0.74 -4.45
CA TYR A 149 18.65 1.32 -5.77
C TYR A 149 17.41 2.07 -6.29
N CYS A 150 17.53 3.36 -6.61
CA CYS A 150 16.41 4.23 -7.01
C CYS A 150 15.99 4.08 -8.48
N GLY A 151 16.76 3.33 -9.28
CA GLY A 151 16.54 3.15 -10.71
C GLY A 151 17.38 4.09 -11.57
N PRO A 152 17.29 3.97 -12.91
CA PRO A 152 17.99 4.88 -13.83
C PRO A 152 17.34 6.27 -13.96
N PHE A 153 16.05 6.39 -13.64
CA PHE A 153 15.28 7.63 -13.59
C PHE A 153 13.99 7.40 -12.79
N ALA A 154 13.31 8.48 -12.36
CA ALA A 154 12.04 8.39 -11.65
C ALA A 154 10.95 7.74 -12.52
N GLU A 155 10.18 6.82 -11.93
CA GLU A 155 9.15 6.00 -12.56
C GLU A 155 9.69 5.14 -13.72
N SER A 156 10.93 4.65 -13.58
CA SER A 156 11.55 3.70 -14.51
C SER A 156 10.87 2.34 -14.49
N GLU A 157 10.36 1.92 -13.33
CA GLU A 157 9.76 0.60 -13.18
C GLU A 157 8.35 0.60 -13.75
N PRO A 158 8.01 -0.35 -14.64
CA PRO A 158 6.69 -0.39 -15.27
C PRO A 158 5.56 -0.56 -14.24
N GLU A 159 5.83 -1.23 -13.12
CA GLU A 159 4.91 -1.35 -11.98
C GLU A 159 4.61 0.01 -11.34
N VAL A 160 5.67 0.77 -11.02
CA VAL A 160 5.57 2.12 -10.43
C VAL A 160 4.88 3.07 -11.40
N LYS A 161 5.30 3.07 -12.67
CA LYS A 161 4.71 3.90 -13.72
C LYS A 161 3.22 3.62 -13.92
N ALA A 162 2.81 2.36 -13.92
CA ALA A 162 1.39 1.99 -14.07
C ALA A 162 0.52 2.55 -12.94
N VAL A 163 0.97 2.40 -11.69
CA VAL A 163 0.24 2.92 -10.52
C VAL A 163 0.26 4.46 -10.50
N ALA A 164 1.41 5.08 -10.76
CA ALA A 164 1.53 6.54 -10.85
C ALA A 164 0.56 7.11 -11.90
N GLN A 165 0.49 6.52 -13.10
CA GLN A 165 -0.43 6.95 -14.15
C GLN A 165 -1.90 6.77 -13.75
N PHE A 166 -2.25 5.65 -13.13
CA PHE A 166 -3.61 5.40 -12.66
C PHE A 166 -4.02 6.42 -11.60
N LEU A 167 -3.21 6.58 -10.55
CA LEU A 167 -3.49 7.50 -9.44
C LEU A 167 -3.50 8.95 -9.90
N TYR A 168 -2.58 9.35 -10.78
CA TYR A 168 -2.57 10.72 -11.30
C TYR A 168 -3.88 11.05 -12.04
N LYS A 169 -4.41 10.12 -12.84
CA LYS A 169 -5.72 10.29 -13.50
C LYS A 169 -6.87 10.39 -12.49
N GLN A 170 -6.80 9.62 -11.39
CA GLN A 170 -7.84 9.55 -10.36
C GLN A 170 -7.64 10.52 -9.18
N ARG A 171 -6.58 11.35 -9.17
CA ARG A 171 -6.14 12.11 -7.98
C ARG A 171 -7.18 13.05 -7.37
N LYS A 172 -8.09 13.60 -8.18
CA LYS A 172 -9.21 14.45 -7.70
C LYS A 172 -10.30 13.65 -6.95
N HIS A 173 -10.24 12.33 -7.06
CA HIS A 173 -11.29 11.39 -6.67
C HIS A 173 -10.81 10.51 -5.51
N VAL A 174 -9.54 10.12 -5.54
CA VAL A 174 -8.87 9.41 -4.45
C VAL A 174 -8.67 10.35 -3.27
N ARG A 175 -9.21 9.98 -2.11
CA ARG A 175 -9.11 10.71 -0.85
C ARG A 175 -8.05 10.15 0.07
N ALA A 176 -7.81 8.85 0.02
CA ALA A 176 -6.75 8.22 0.80
C ALA A 176 -5.91 7.26 -0.04
N TYR A 177 -4.62 7.24 0.23
CA TYR A 177 -3.62 6.31 -0.27
C TYR A 177 -3.03 5.57 0.93
N MET A 178 -3.03 4.23 0.91
CA MET A 178 -2.46 3.39 1.96
C MET A 178 -1.58 2.30 1.33
N SER A 179 -0.27 2.37 1.58
CA SER A 179 0.68 1.33 1.19
C SER A 179 0.97 0.42 2.37
N PHE A 180 0.93 -0.91 2.18
CA PHE A 180 1.16 -1.89 3.24
C PHE A 180 2.49 -2.61 3.04
N HIS A 181 3.38 -2.38 4.00
CA HIS A 181 4.73 -2.93 4.14
C HIS A 181 4.85 -3.77 5.41
N ALA A 182 6.00 -4.39 5.58
CA ALA A 182 6.42 -4.96 6.85
C ALA A 182 7.94 -4.87 6.96
N TYR A 183 8.54 -4.81 8.13
CA TYR A 183 7.94 -4.90 9.47
C TYR A 183 8.44 -3.74 10.31
N ALA A 184 7.68 -3.33 11.32
CA ALA A 184 8.13 -2.46 12.41
C ALA A 184 7.01 -2.08 13.39
N GLN A 185 5.75 -2.39 13.07
CA GLN A 185 4.57 -1.88 13.77
C GLN A 185 4.53 -0.35 13.79
N MET A 186 4.50 0.26 12.60
CA MET A 186 4.43 1.71 12.42
C MET A 186 3.31 2.10 11.46
N LEU A 187 2.70 3.25 11.70
CA LEU A 187 1.79 3.94 10.78
C LEU A 187 2.38 5.30 10.43
N LEU A 188 2.98 5.38 9.25
CA LEU A 188 3.74 6.53 8.79
C LEU A 188 2.88 7.41 7.88
N TYR A 189 3.15 8.70 7.87
CA TYR A 189 2.60 9.66 6.91
C TYR A 189 3.70 10.62 6.41
N PRO A 190 3.46 11.41 5.35
CA PRO A 190 4.47 12.34 4.82
C PRO A 190 4.96 13.37 5.85
N TYR A 191 6.18 13.89 5.70
CA TYR A 191 7.12 13.56 4.63
C TYR A 191 8.08 12.45 5.03
N SER A 192 8.53 11.65 4.05
CA SER A 192 9.70 10.79 4.17
C SER A 192 10.97 11.48 3.69
N TYR A 193 10.91 12.34 2.67
CA TYR A 193 12.10 12.98 2.06
C TYR A 193 12.64 14.20 2.82
N GLN A 194 11.91 14.73 3.80
CA GLN A 194 12.34 15.90 4.58
C GLN A 194 11.79 15.86 6.02
N TYR A 195 12.49 16.54 6.93
CA TYR A 195 11.94 16.92 8.22
C TYR A 195 11.02 18.13 8.04
N GLY A 196 9.74 17.98 8.35
CA GLY A 196 8.77 19.05 8.21
C GLY A 196 7.34 18.59 8.48
N THR A 197 6.44 19.54 8.61
CA THR A 197 5.01 19.28 8.77
C THR A 197 4.29 19.35 7.43
N ILE A 198 3.20 18.58 7.31
CA ILE A 198 2.31 18.64 6.17
C ILE A 198 1.21 19.70 6.38
N PRO A 199 0.76 20.40 5.32
CA PRO A 199 -0.29 21.42 5.42
C PRO A 199 -1.56 21.02 6.20
N ASN A 200 -2.01 19.77 6.10
CA ASN A 200 -3.22 19.26 6.77
C ASN A 200 -2.90 18.35 7.97
N PHE A 201 -1.78 18.61 8.67
CA PHE A 201 -1.23 17.78 9.74
C PHE A 201 -2.28 17.32 10.76
N SER A 202 -3.11 18.22 11.30
CA SER A 202 -4.09 17.88 12.34
C SER A 202 -5.04 16.75 11.94
N CYS A 203 -5.52 16.74 10.69
CA CYS A 203 -6.42 15.70 10.20
C CYS A 203 -5.70 14.36 10.00
N VAL A 204 -4.53 14.41 9.36
CA VAL A 204 -3.75 13.20 9.05
C VAL A 204 -3.26 12.54 10.33
N GLU A 205 -2.78 13.34 11.28
CA GLU A 205 -2.31 12.86 12.56
C GLU A 205 -3.45 12.34 13.43
N SER A 206 -4.57 13.06 13.52
CA SER A 206 -5.74 12.56 14.26
C SER A 206 -6.25 11.23 13.71
N ALA A 207 -6.28 11.07 12.39
CA ALA A 207 -6.66 9.80 11.76
C ALA A 207 -5.62 8.70 12.05
N ALA A 208 -4.31 8.99 12.01
CA ALA A 208 -3.27 8.03 12.34
C ALA A 208 -3.34 7.60 13.82
N HIS A 209 -3.49 8.55 14.72
CA HIS A 209 -3.63 8.31 16.15
C HIS A 209 -4.83 7.39 16.46
N ASN A 210 -6.00 7.72 15.92
CA ASN A 210 -7.20 6.89 16.10
C ASN A 210 -7.06 5.50 15.47
N ALA A 211 -6.31 5.38 14.37
CA ALA A 211 -6.05 4.10 13.72
C ALA A 211 -5.13 3.21 14.57
N VAL A 212 -4.07 3.74 15.19
CA VAL A 212 -3.22 2.94 16.09
C VAL A 212 -3.93 2.55 17.39
N LEU A 213 -4.81 3.39 17.92
CA LEU A 213 -5.69 3.02 19.04
C LEU A 213 -6.65 1.88 18.66
N ALA A 214 -7.16 1.91 17.43
CA ALA A 214 -8.00 0.84 16.91
C ALA A 214 -7.24 -0.49 16.77
N ILE A 215 -5.99 -0.46 16.30
CA ILE A 215 -5.09 -1.64 16.28
C ILE A 215 -4.92 -2.19 17.70
N HIS A 216 -4.53 -1.33 18.64
CA HIS A 216 -4.31 -1.71 20.03
C HIS A 216 -5.55 -2.36 20.67
N SER A 217 -6.75 -1.91 20.32
CA SER A 217 -8.00 -2.47 20.85
C SER A 217 -8.26 -3.95 20.49
N ALA A 218 -7.65 -4.47 19.42
CA ALA A 218 -7.88 -5.85 18.99
C ALA A 218 -7.14 -6.86 19.86
N TYR A 219 -5.84 -6.60 20.10
CA TYR A 219 -4.93 -7.56 20.72
C TYR A 219 -3.87 -6.92 21.65
N GLY A 220 -3.98 -5.63 21.97
CA GLY A 220 -3.01 -4.91 22.80
C GLY A 220 -1.67 -4.62 22.10
N ILE A 221 -1.61 -4.71 20.77
CA ILE A 221 -0.38 -4.41 20.02
C ILE A 221 -0.23 -2.91 19.81
N THR A 222 0.94 -2.38 20.19
CA THR A 222 1.26 -0.97 20.05
C THR A 222 1.96 -0.71 18.72
N TYR A 223 1.41 0.23 17.95
CA TYR A 223 2.05 0.80 16.77
C TYR A 223 2.53 2.21 17.07
N LYS A 224 3.73 2.57 16.58
CA LYS A 224 4.16 3.96 16.51
C LYS A 224 3.47 4.65 15.34
N HIS A 225 3.30 5.96 15.40
CA HIS A 225 2.80 6.75 14.28
C HIS A 225 3.51 8.10 14.24
N GLY A 226 3.60 8.69 13.04
CA GLY A 226 4.24 9.98 12.84
C GLY A 226 4.72 10.20 11.41
N PRO A 227 5.38 11.34 11.14
CA PRO A 227 6.07 11.58 9.87
C PRO A 227 7.12 10.48 9.63
N ALA A 228 7.21 9.96 8.40
CA ALA A 228 8.15 8.90 8.06
C ALA A 228 9.60 9.28 8.33
N SER A 229 9.99 10.52 8.05
CA SER A 229 11.37 11.01 8.25
C SER A 229 11.83 10.96 9.71
N SER A 230 10.95 11.26 10.67
CA SER A 230 11.28 11.26 12.11
C SER A 230 10.96 9.95 12.83
N THR A 231 9.99 9.18 12.32
CA THR A 231 9.52 7.95 12.99
C THR A 231 10.28 6.72 12.53
N LEU A 232 10.73 6.71 11.27
CA LEU A 232 11.45 5.61 10.66
C LEU A 232 12.87 6.06 10.26
N TYR A 233 13.02 6.74 9.11
CA TYR A 233 14.25 7.39 8.66
C TYR A 233 13.98 8.23 7.40
N LEU A 234 14.90 9.15 7.08
CA LEU A 234 14.81 10.03 5.92
C LEU A 234 14.99 9.22 4.61
N THR A 235 14.03 9.35 3.68
CA THR A 235 14.04 8.64 2.39
C THR A 235 13.34 9.41 1.28
N SER A 236 13.96 9.40 0.11
CA SER A 236 13.41 9.98 -1.10
C SER A 236 12.65 8.99 -1.98
N GLY A 237 11.85 9.52 -2.92
CA GLY A 237 11.21 8.72 -3.96
C GLY A 237 10.18 7.71 -3.47
N SER A 238 9.53 7.97 -2.32
CA SER A 238 8.51 7.08 -1.75
C SER A 238 7.13 7.27 -2.39
N SER A 239 6.33 6.21 -2.42
CA SER A 239 4.98 6.23 -2.99
C SER A 239 4.03 7.16 -2.23
N MET A 240 4.16 7.17 -0.91
CA MET A 240 3.34 7.94 0.01
C MET A 240 3.56 9.45 -0.17
N ASP A 241 4.82 9.89 -0.27
CA ASP A 241 5.14 11.29 -0.53
C ASP A 241 4.68 11.70 -1.94
N TRP A 242 4.80 10.81 -2.93
CA TRP A 242 4.32 11.09 -4.28
C TRP A 242 2.80 11.25 -4.32
N ALA A 243 2.07 10.36 -3.62
CA ALA A 243 0.61 10.41 -3.54
C ALA A 243 0.16 11.73 -2.91
N TYR A 244 0.79 12.14 -1.81
CA TYR A 244 0.50 13.39 -1.12
C TYR A 244 0.82 14.61 -1.98
N ASN A 245 2.01 14.65 -2.59
CA ASN A 245 2.43 15.74 -3.47
C ASN A 245 1.53 15.89 -4.72
N ASN A 246 0.87 14.80 -5.15
CA ASN A 246 -0.10 14.80 -6.25
C ASN A 246 -1.55 15.07 -5.79
N GLY A 247 -1.75 15.55 -4.56
CA GLY A 247 -3.02 16.07 -4.08
C GLY A 247 -3.96 15.04 -3.44
N ILE A 248 -3.46 13.85 -3.08
CA ILE A 248 -4.22 12.90 -2.26
C ILE A 248 -4.04 13.30 -0.79
N PRO A 249 -5.09 13.75 -0.08
CA PRO A 249 -4.95 14.45 1.20
C PRO A 249 -4.58 13.53 2.37
N TYR A 250 -4.90 12.25 2.30
CA TYR A 250 -4.53 11.27 3.31
C TYR A 250 -3.60 10.24 2.68
N ALA A 251 -2.32 10.25 3.02
CA ALA A 251 -1.35 9.29 2.50
C ALA A 251 -0.65 8.61 3.67
N TYR A 252 -0.65 7.28 3.68
CA TYR A 252 -0.09 6.49 4.76
C TYR A 252 0.74 5.31 4.23
N ALA A 253 1.77 4.96 4.99
CA ALA A 253 2.48 3.70 4.86
C ALA A 253 2.38 2.92 6.18
N PHE A 254 1.91 1.68 6.11
CA PHE A 254 1.86 0.77 7.24
C PHE A 254 3.10 -0.12 7.21
N GLU A 255 3.82 -0.19 8.33
CA GLU A 255 4.78 -1.25 8.61
C GLU A 255 4.11 -2.23 9.56
N LEU A 256 3.64 -3.36 9.04
CA LEU A 256 2.89 -4.36 9.81
C LEU A 256 3.77 -5.10 10.82
N ARG A 257 3.21 -6.13 11.47
CA ARG A 257 3.94 -6.97 12.41
C ARG A 257 5.17 -7.63 11.76
N ASP A 258 6.20 -7.97 12.53
CA ASP A 258 6.39 -7.69 13.96
C ASP A 258 7.41 -6.55 14.18
N THR A 259 8.13 -6.56 15.30
CA THR A 259 9.22 -5.59 15.57
C THR A 259 10.61 -6.18 15.37
N GLY A 260 10.72 -7.32 14.68
CA GLY A 260 11.99 -7.92 14.27
C GLY A 260 12.32 -9.30 14.86
N TYR A 261 11.42 -9.93 15.62
CA TYR A 261 11.66 -11.30 16.10
C TYR A 261 11.60 -12.30 14.93
N TYR A 262 10.53 -12.24 14.14
CA TYR A 262 10.40 -12.95 12.88
C TYR A 262 10.72 -12.06 11.67
N GLY A 263 10.46 -10.76 11.78
CA GLY A 263 10.60 -9.81 10.69
C GLY A 263 9.78 -10.25 9.47
N PHE A 264 10.46 -10.45 8.33
CA PHE A 264 9.81 -10.86 7.08
C PHE A 264 9.28 -12.30 7.10
N LEU A 265 9.69 -13.13 8.06
CA LEU A 265 9.29 -14.55 8.20
C LEU A 265 8.15 -14.74 9.21
N LEU A 266 7.27 -13.74 9.35
CA LEU A 266 6.13 -13.79 10.26
C LEU A 266 5.31 -15.09 10.05
N PRO A 267 5.10 -15.91 11.09
CA PRO A 267 4.40 -17.19 10.98
C PRO A 267 2.97 -17.06 10.46
N GLU A 268 2.48 -18.07 9.74
CA GLU A 268 1.12 -18.08 9.18
C GLU A 268 0.03 -17.95 10.25
N GLY A 269 0.27 -18.51 11.45
CA GLY A 269 -0.63 -18.35 12.61
C GLY A 269 -0.84 -16.89 13.04
N LEU A 270 0.06 -15.98 12.67
CA LEU A 270 -0.04 -14.54 12.95
C LEU A 270 -0.65 -13.74 11.79
N ILE A 271 -0.94 -14.36 10.64
CA ILE A 271 -1.61 -13.67 9.52
C ILE A 271 -2.97 -13.14 9.98
N LYS A 272 -3.84 -14.02 10.51
CA LYS A 272 -5.19 -13.62 10.94
C LYS A 272 -5.17 -12.51 12.01
N PRO A 273 -4.42 -12.64 13.12
CA PRO A 273 -4.31 -11.57 14.11
C PRO A 273 -3.85 -10.24 13.51
N THR A 274 -2.81 -10.26 12.67
CA THR A 274 -2.31 -9.04 12.00
C THR A 274 -3.39 -8.44 11.09
N CYS A 275 -4.11 -9.26 10.32
CA CYS A 275 -5.13 -8.74 9.42
C CYS A 275 -6.35 -8.17 10.16
N VAL A 276 -6.75 -8.78 11.28
CA VAL A 276 -7.89 -8.31 12.09
C VAL A 276 -7.59 -6.93 12.70
N GLU A 277 -6.42 -6.73 13.30
CA GLU A 277 -6.07 -5.44 13.88
C GLU A 277 -5.88 -4.35 12.80
N THR A 278 -5.24 -4.67 11.66
CA THR A 278 -5.04 -3.72 10.56
C THR A 278 -6.37 -3.34 9.90
N MET A 279 -7.35 -4.25 9.81
CA MET A 279 -8.69 -3.94 9.31
C MET A 279 -9.37 -2.83 10.11
N LEU A 280 -9.19 -2.80 11.44
CA LEU A 280 -9.74 -1.74 12.29
C LEU A 280 -9.11 -0.38 11.96
N ALA A 281 -7.79 -0.34 11.74
CA ALA A 281 -7.06 0.86 11.33
C ALA A 281 -7.58 1.40 10.00
N VAL A 282 -7.69 0.52 8.98
CA VAL A 282 -8.14 0.88 7.64
C VAL A 282 -9.57 1.41 7.66
N LYS A 283 -10.48 0.78 8.42
CA LYS A 283 -11.84 1.28 8.61
C LYS A 283 -11.84 2.67 9.24
N ASN A 284 -10.99 2.91 10.25
CA ASN A 284 -10.91 4.21 10.93
C ASN A 284 -10.46 5.32 9.98
N ILE A 285 -9.35 5.12 9.27
CA ILE A 285 -8.82 6.06 8.28
C ILE A 285 -9.85 6.31 7.17
N THR A 286 -10.45 5.25 6.63
CA THR A 286 -11.42 5.36 5.54
C THR A 286 -12.67 6.15 5.96
N MET A 287 -13.17 5.90 7.17
CA MET A 287 -14.27 6.66 7.76
C MET A 287 -13.90 8.11 8.05
N HIS A 288 -12.66 8.37 8.43
CA HIS A 288 -12.15 9.72 8.63
C HIS A 288 -12.06 10.47 7.29
N ALA A 289 -11.58 9.82 6.23
CA ALA A 289 -11.44 10.40 4.89
C ALA A 289 -12.79 10.74 4.20
N LEU A 290 -13.91 10.20 4.70
CA LEU A 290 -15.26 10.63 4.31
C LEU A 290 -15.62 12.04 4.83
N LYS A 291 -14.99 12.49 5.90
CA LYS A 291 -15.18 13.83 6.46
C LYS A 291 -14.33 14.83 5.68
N LYS A 292 -14.79 16.08 5.57
CA LYS A 292 -13.92 17.16 5.07
C LYS A 292 -12.90 17.48 6.16
N CYS A 293 -11.62 17.34 5.84
CA CYS A 293 -10.57 18.03 6.59
C CYS A 293 -10.80 19.54 6.42
N ARG A 294 -10.98 20.25 7.54
CA ARG A 294 -11.16 21.70 7.58
C ARG A 294 -9.82 22.36 7.83
#